data_AF-A0AB35YTY1-F1
#
_entry.id   AF-A0AB35YTY1-F1
#
_cell.length_a   1.000
_cell.length_b   1.000
_cell.length_c   1.000
_cell.angle_alpha   90.00
_cell.angle_beta   90.00
_cell.angle_gamma   90.00
#
_symmetry.space_group_name_H-M   'P 1'
#
loop_
_entity.id
_entity.type
_entity.pdbx_description
1 polymer ?
#
loop_
_entity_poly.entity_id
_entity_poly.type
_entity_poly.pdbx_seq_one_letter_code
_entity_poly.pdbx_strand_id
1 'polypeptide(L)'
;MKTKILSVMMLIAFISTAQKKNGTVYIEHPSIEIVNQFVKASVAGDRSKMASYLSEDFKAYNGTTDRASDKGMDKEAFLNNQMVYHDNLDYYSIEPFPNSYPDAIEYKKDNPNGTVWVQTWDLIKGVHKTTGVKIDAASHRLYTVNKDDKITMLIYYKNGEVIDEIRSSFSDRKNGTIYNHHDFINTTRKMMYALENKDMDKVYGFYDKDARFVDSSSPEFKSISLEEQKVIDKQIMNTFDIASIDMVGYPDYLHYEMGDAHVVQSWWNINLVRKSDKKTITVPIHYQMYFNKDGKITQETAYYNPKLLE
;
A
#
# COMPACT_ATOMS: atom_id res chain seq x y z
N MET A 1 -52.81 28.42 -22.55
CA MET A 1 -51.52 27.76 -22.21
C MET A 1 -51.72 26.35 -21.62
N LYS A 2 -52.36 25.41 -22.33
CA LYS A 2 -52.49 24.01 -21.86
C LYS A 2 -52.14 22.94 -22.91
N THR A 3 -51.95 23.33 -24.17
CA THR A 3 -51.70 22.39 -25.27
C THR A 3 -50.23 22.22 -25.65
N LYS A 4 -49.31 23.06 -25.13
CA LYS A 4 -47.86 22.94 -25.42
C LYS A 4 -47.08 22.09 -24.40
N ILE A 5 -47.66 21.77 -23.25
CA ILE A 5 -47.00 20.94 -22.21
C ILE A 5 -47.22 19.45 -22.49
N LEU A 6 -48.32 19.06 -23.16
CA LEU A 6 -48.58 17.66 -23.48
C LEU A 6 -47.66 17.10 -24.57
N SER A 7 -47.21 17.94 -25.51
CA SER A 7 -46.30 17.52 -26.58
C SER A 7 -44.85 17.33 -26.10
N VAL A 8 -44.44 17.98 -25.02
CA VAL A 8 -43.10 17.80 -24.43
C VAL A 8 -43.05 16.55 -23.53
N MET A 9 -44.17 16.17 -22.89
CA MET A 9 -44.25 14.91 -22.13
C MET A 9 -44.27 13.65 -23.02
N MET A 10 -44.71 13.76 -24.28
CA MET A 10 -44.76 12.62 -25.20
C MET A 10 -43.42 12.35 -25.92
N LEU A 11 -42.51 13.33 -25.95
CA LEU A 11 -41.17 13.21 -26.55
C LEU A 11 -40.07 12.73 -25.57
N ILE A 12 -40.33 12.76 -24.27
CA ILE A 12 -39.38 12.30 -23.24
C ILE A 12 -39.60 10.83 -22.85
N ALA A 13 -40.75 10.24 -23.19
CA ALA A 13 -41.14 8.89 -22.76
C ALA A 13 -40.56 7.73 -23.60
N PHE A 14 -39.86 7.99 -24.71
CA PHE A 14 -39.38 6.95 -25.64
C PHE A 14 -37.86 6.84 -25.76
N ILE A 15 -37.11 7.35 -24.79
CA ILE A 15 -35.69 7.03 -24.64
C ILE A 15 -35.49 5.98 -23.52
N SER A 16 -36.42 5.05 -23.36
CA SER A 16 -36.11 3.75 -22.78
C SER A 16 -35.43 2.93 -23.87
N THR A 17 -34.12 3.11 -23.99
CA THR A 17 -33.28 2.24 -24.81
C THR A 17 -33.63 0.79 -24.49
N ALA A 18 -34.05 0.04 -25.52
CA ALA A 18 -34.41 -1.36 -25.40
C ALA A 18 -33.18 -2.17 -24.97
N GLN A 19 -32.99 -2.34 -23.67
CA GLN A 19 -31.90 -3.14 -23.13
C GLN A 19 -32.05 -4.57 -23.64
N LYS A 20 -31.06 -5.05 -24.40
CA LYS A 20 -31.04 -6.43 -24.90
C LYS A 20 -30.46 -7.34 -23.82
N LYS A 21 -31.30 -8.22 -23.25
CA LYS A 21 -30.86 -9.24 -22.28
C LYS A 21 -29.97 -10.27 -22.97
N ASN A 22 -28.75 -10.49 -22.45
CA ASN A 22 -27.80 -11.47 -23.00
C ASN A 22 -27.53 -12.70 -22.10
N GLY A 23 -28.36 -12.95 -21.08
CA GLY A 23 -28.11 -14.07 -20.19
C GLY A 23 -28.89 -13.95 -18.89
N THR A 24 -28.56 -14.83 -17.95
CA THR A 24 -29.05 -14.76 -16.56
C THR A 24 -27.85 -14.84 -15.62
N VAL A 25 -27.87 -14.02 -14.57
CA VAL A 25 -26.87 -14.03 -13.51
C VAL A 25 -27.48 -14.71 -12.29
N TYR A 26 -26.71 -15.57 -11.65
CA TYR A 26 -27.11 -16.39 -10.51
C TYR A 26 -26.12 -16.21 -9.38
N ILE A 27 -26.63 -15.90 -8.19
CA ILE A 27 -25.85 -15.87 -6.94
C ILE A 27 -25.69 -17.28 -6.33
N GLU A 28 -26.56 -18.23 -6.73
CA GLU A 28 -26.50 -19.64 -6.36
C GLU A 28 -26.55 -20.49 -7.64
N HIS A 29 -25.50 -21.27 -7.88
CA HIS A 29 -25.37 -22.11 -9.07
C HIS A 29 -24.38 -23.27 -8.82
N PRO A 30 -24.60 -24.50 -9.31
CA PRO A 30 -23.66 -25.62 -9.14
C PRO A 30 -22.22 -25.30 -9.55
N SER A 31 -22.04 -24.56 -10.64
CA SER A 31 -20.71 -24.12 -11.11
C SER A 31 -19.97 -23.22 -10.11
N ILE A 32 -20.67 -22.43 -9.29
CA ILE A 32 -20.03 -21.65 -8.20
C ILE A 32 -19.41 -22.60 -7.18
N GLU A 33 -20.12 -23.69 -6.82
CA GLU A 33 -19.59 -24.66 -5.86
C GLU A 33 -18.37 -25.40 -6.41
N ILE A 34 -18.34 -25.73 -7.70
CA ILE A 34 -17.15 -26.30 -8.36
C ILE A 34 -15.95 -25.35 -8.23
N VAL A 35 -16.14 -24.05 -8.50
CA VAL A 35 -15.06 -23.05 -8.35
C VAL A 35 -14.63 -22.91 -6.89
N ASN A 36 -15.55 -22.87 -5.94
CA ASN A 36 -15.23 -22.79 -4.52
C ASN A 36 -14.41 -23.99 -4.04
N GLN A 37 -14.78 -25.20 -4.47
CA GLN A 37 -14.04 -26.42 -4.12
C GLN A 37 -12.66 -26.46 -4.77
N PHE A 38 -12.54 -25.98 -6.01
CA PHE A 38 -11.25 -25.80 -6.69
C PHE A 38 -10.35 -24.82 -5.91
N VAL A 39 -10.87 -23.67 -5.48
CA VAL A 39 -10.12 -22.68 -4.68
C VAL A 39 -9.71 -23.26 -3.33
N LYS A 40 -10.61 -23.96 -2.63
CA LYS A 40 -10.29 -24.65 -1.37
C LYS A 40 -9.16 -25.67 -1.54
N ALA A 41 -9.19 -26.45 -2.62
CA ALA A 41 -8.13 -27.40 -2.92
C ALA A 41 -6.78 -26.71 -3.19
N SER A 42 -6.79 -25.56 -3.89
CA SER A 42 -5.60 -24.73 -4.11
C SER A 42 -4.99 -24.22 -2.80
N VAL A 43 -5.81 -23.65 -1.91
CA VAL A 43 -5.34 -23.17 -0.60
C VAL A 43 -4.80 -24.31 0.27
N ALA A 44 -5.40 -25.50 0.18
CA ALA A 44 -4.96 -26.69 0.92
C ALA A 44 -3.73 -27.40 0.30
N GLY A 45 -3.23 -26.93 -0.85
CA GLY A 45 -2.14 -27.59 -1.56
C GLY A 45 -2.51 -28.96 -2.16
N ASP A 46 -3.80 -29.25 -2.33
CA ASP A 46 -4.28 -30.53 -2.87
C ASP A 46 -4.30 -30.48 -4.41
N ARG A 47 -3.11 -30.65 -5.00
CA ARG A 47 -2.91 -30.62 -6.46
C ARG A 47 -3.79 -31.64 -7.19
N SER A 48 -3.95 -32.84 -6.64
CA SER A 48 -4.74 -33.91 -7.26
C SER A 48 -6.22 -33.55 -7.31
N LYS A 49 -6.75 -33.00 -6.20
CA LYS A 49 -8.13 -32.54 -6.15
C LYS A 49 -8.36 -31.33 -7.05
N MET A 50 -7.43 -30.37 -7.11
CA MET A 50 -7.49 -29.29 -8.10
C MET A 50 -7.57 -29.83 -9.53
N ALA A 51 -6.68 -30.76 -9.89
CA ALA A 51 -6.62 -31.35 -11.23
C ALA A 51 -7.93 -32.05 -11.61
N SER A 52 -8.64 -32.62 -10.63
CA SER A 52 -9.94 -33.27 -10.82
C SER A 52 -11.05 -32.32 -11.26
N TYR A 53 -10.95 -31.02 -10.95
CA TYR A 53 -11.93 -30.00 -11.35
C TYR A 53 -11.64 -29.39 -12.72
N LEU A 54 -10.46 -29.62 -13.29
CA LEU A 54 -10.07 -29.05 -14.58
C LEU A 54 -10.32 -30.05 -15.73
N SER A 55 -10.79 -29.58 -16.89
CA SER A 55 -10.87 -30.41 -18.11
C SER A 55 -9.47 -30.79 -18.61
N GLU A 56 -9.38 -31.78 -19.51
CA GLU A 56 -8.09 -32.17 -20.10
C GLU A 56 -7.46 -31.06 -20.96
N ASP A 57 -8.31 -30.30 -21.66
CA ASP A 57 -7.94 -29.21 -22.57
C ASP A 57 -7.89 -27.83 -21.88
N PHE A 58 -7.86 -27.80 -20.54
CA PHE A 58 -7.92 -26.57 -19.76
C PHE A 58 -6.85 -25.54 -20.17
N LYS A 59 -7.24 -24.25 -20.14
CA LYS A 59 -6.34 -23.11 -20.35
C LYS A 59 -6.50 -21.98 -19.34
N ALA A 60 -5.38 -21.48 -18.82
CA ALA A 60 -5.35 -20.27 -17.99
C ALA A 60 -4.69 -19.09 -18.71
N TYR A 61 -5.31 -17.93 -18.67
CA TYR A 61 -4.84 -16.71 -19.33
C TYR A 61 -4.64 -15.59 -18.31
N ASN A 62 -3.54 -14.85 -18.47
CA ASN A 62 -3.35 -13.60 -17.77
C ASN A 62 -4.07 -12.48 -18.53
N GLY A 63 -5.14 -11.94 -17.95
CA GLY A 63 -5.94 -10.87 -18.56
C GLY A 63 -5.22 -9.53 -18.72
N THR A 64 -4.01 -9.38 -18.16
CA THR A 64 -3.17 -8.18 -18.29
C THR A 64 -1.97 -8.37 -19.22
N THR A 65 -1.86 -9.50 -19.91
CA THR A 65 -0.79 -9.75 -20.88
C THR A 65 -0.87 -8.76 -22.05
N ASP A 66 0.26 -8.19 -22.46
CA ASP A 66 0.39 -7.37 -23.68
C ASP A 66 0.87 -8.19 -24.89
N ARG A 67 1.13 -9.49 -24.68
CA ARG A 67 1.65 -10.40 -25.70
C ARG A 67 0.52 -10.97 -26.56
N ALA A 68 0.41 -10.47 -27.79
CA ALA A 68 -0.59 -10.93 -28.76
C ALA A 68 -0.49 -12.43 -29.13
N SER A 69 0.67 -13.06 -28.91
CA SER A 69 0.92 -14.48 -29.18
C SER A 69 0.76 -15.39 -27.95
N ASP A 70 0.27 -14.87 -26.82
CA ASP A 70 0.05 -15.64 -25.61
C ASP A 70 -1.00 -16.73 -25.84
N LYS A 71 -0.62 -17.99 -25.61
CA LYS A 71 -1.48 -19.17 -25.77
C LYS A 71 -2.06 -19.67 -24.45
N GLY A 72 -1.81 -18.95 -23.35
CA GLY A 72 -2.17 -19.36 -22.01
C GLY A 72 -1.36 -20.54 -21.49
N MET A 73 -1.42 -20.75 -20.17
CA MET A 73 -0.88 -21.93 -19.51
C MET A 73 -1.79 -23.13 -19.73
N ASP A 74 -1.23 -24.29 -20.04
CA ASP A 74 -1.95 -25.56 -19.97
C ASP A 74 -2.19 -26.00 -18.51
N LYS A 75 -2.94 -27.10 -18.38
CA LYS A 75 -3.32 -27.69 -17.09
C LYS A 75 -2.14 -27.95 -16.15
N GLU A 76 -1.10 -28.62 -16.63
CA GLU A 76 0.03 -29.00 -15.79
C GLU A 76 0.87 -27.79 -15.37
N ALA A 77 1.14 -26.87 -16.31
CA ALA A 77 1.84 -25.62 -16.01
C ALA A 77 1.06 -24.77 -14.99
N PHE A 78 -0.26 -24.67 -15.16
CA PHE A 78 -1.11 -23.93 -14.23
C PHE A 78 -1.12 -24.55 -12.83
N LEU A 79 -1.30 -25.87 -12.71
CA LEU A 79 -1.28 -26.56 -11.42
C LEU A 79 0.05 -26.35 -10.70
N ASN A 80 1.18 -26.47 -11.40
CA ASN A 80 2.49 -26.21 -10.81
C ASN A 80 2.63 -24.76 -10.35
N ASN A 81 2.17 -23.80 -11.14
CA ASN A 81 2.17 -22.39 -10.75
C ASN A 81 1.28 -22.11 -9.53
N GLN A 82 0.15 -22.80 -9.37
CA GLN A 82 -0.70 -22.65 -8.18
C GLN A 82 0.01 -23.20 -6.92
N MET A 83 0.71 -24.33 -7.04
CA MET A 83 1.46 -24.90 -5.91
C MET A 83 2.56 -23.98 -5.40
N VAL A 84 3.15 -23.12 -6.25
CA VAL A 84 4.12 -22.11 -5.81
C VAL A 84 3.55 -21.22 -4.69
N TYR A 85 2.28 -20.86 -4.75
CA TYR A 85 1.65 -20.04 -3.71
C TYR A 85 1.56 -20.79 -2.38
N HIS A 86 1.03 -22.02 -2.40
CA HIS A 86 0.96 -22.86 -1.20
C HIS A 86 2.36 -23.16 -0.61
N ASP A 87 3.32 -23.48 -1.47
CA ASP A 87 4.62 -23.96 -1.05
C ASP A 87 5.53 -22.83 -0.56
N ASN A 88 5.36 -21.61 -1.07
CA ASN A 88 6.26 -20.48 -0.78
C ASN A 88 5.62 -19.35 0.05
N LEU A 89 4.34 -19.44 0.38
CA LEU A 89 3.69 -18.45 1.25
C LEU A 89 3.33 -19.06 2.60
N ASP A 90 3.73 -18.37 3.66
CA ASP A 90 3.11 -18.56 4.97
C ASP A 90 1.74 -17.87 4.98
N TYR A 91 0.79 -18.45 5.72
CA TYR A 91 -0.57 -17.92 5.87
C TYR A 91 -1.30 -17.73 4.54
N TYR A 92 -1.04 -18.60 3.55
CA TYR A 92 -1.70 -18.54 2.26
C TYR A 92 -3.22 -18.66 2.43
N SER A 93 -3.96 -17.66 1.96
CA SER A 93 -5.41 -17.72 1.88
C SER A 93 -5.93 -17.05 0.61
N ILE A 94 -7.11 -17.50 0.20
CA ILE A 94 -7.93 -16.84 -0.82
C ILE A 94 -9.28 -16.58 -0.15
N GLU A 95 -9.63 -15.31 -0.03
CA GLU A 95 -10.87 -14.86 0.61
C GLU A 95 -11.67 -14.00 -0.37
N PRO A 96 -13.01 -14.01 -0.32
CA PRO A 96 -13.80 -13.07 -1.11
C PRO A 96 -13.41 -11.62 -0.79
N PHE A 97 -13.35 -10.77 -1.81
CA PHE A 97 -13.17 -9.35 -1.61
C PHE A 97 -14.37 -8.78 -0.82
N PRO A 98 -14.17 -7.86 0.15
CA PRO A 98 -15.28 -7.32 0.95
C PRO A 98 -16.42 -6.78 0.08
N ASN A 99 -17.65 -7.19 0.40
CA ASN A 99 -18.87 -6.85 -0.36
C ASN A 99 -18.91 -7.39 -1.80
N SER A 100 -18.13 -8.43 -2.11
CA SER A 100 -18.21 -9.16 -3.37
C SER A 100 -18.75 -10.57 -3.17
N TYR A 101 -19.30 -11.15 -4.24
CA TYR A 101 -19.86 -12.49 -4.27
C TYR A 101 -19.46 -13.16 -5.59
N PRO A 102 -19.30 -14.50 -5.63
CA PRO A 102 -19.18 -15.22 -6.87
C PRO A 102 -20.51 -15.18 -7.63
N ASP A 103 -20.48 -14.79 -8.91
CA ASP A 103 -21.65 -14.78 -9.78
C ASP A 103 -21.48 -15.80 -10.90
N ALA A 104 -22.50 -16.63 -11.12
CA ALA A 104 -22.60 -17.49 -12.29
C ALA A 104 -23.40 -16.79 -13.39
N ILE A 105 -22.93 -16.88 -14.63
CA ILE A 105 -23.53 -16.22 -15.79
C ILE A 105 -23.77 -17.26 -16.87
N GLU A 106 -25.05 -17.44 -17.22
CA GLU A 106 -25.47 -18.22 -18.38
C GLU A 106 -25.77 -17.28 -19.54
N TYR A 107 -24.85 -17.19 -20.51
CA TYR A 107 -25.09 -16.40 -21.72
C TYR A 107 -26.08 -17.09 -22.66
N LYS A 108 -26.94 -16.29 -23.28
CA LYS A 108 -27.87 -16.76 -24.33
C LYS A 108 -27.23 -16.76 -25.71
N LYS A 109 -26.45 -15.72 -26.01
CA LYS A 109 -25.81 -15.54 -27.30
C LYS A 109 -24.52 -16.36 -27.35
N ASP A 110 -24.29 -17.04 -28.47
CA ASP A 110 -23.04 -17.75 -28.78
C ASP A 110 -22.63 -18.78 -27.71
N ASN A 111 -23.61 -19.42 -27.04
CA ASN A 111 -23.39 -20.44 -26.02
C ASN A 111 -24.04 -21.81 -26.36
N PRO A 112 -23.73 -22.41 -27.54
CA PRO A 112 -24.35 -23.68 -27.95
C PRO A 112 -24.02 -24.85 -27.00
N ASN A 113 -22.90 -24.75 -26.27
CA ASN A 113 -22.41 -25.80 -25.40
C ASN A 113 -22.95 -25.68 -23.96
N GLY A 114 -23.71 -24.65 -23.64
CA GLY A 114 -24.26 -24.41 -22.30
C GLY A 114 -23.16 -24.19 -21.25
N THR A 115 -22.06 -23.54 -21.65
CA THR A 115 -20.97 -23.17 -20.77
C THR A 115 -21.45 -22.09 -19.78
N VAL A 116 -21.11 -22.25 -18.52
CA VAL A 116 -21.41 -21.29 -17.46
C VAL A 116 -20.14 -20.53 -17.11
N TRP A 117 -20.23 -19.21 -17.07
CA TRP A 117 -19.15 -18.38 -16.56
C TRP A 117 -19.31 -18.20 -15.06
N VAL A 118 -18.23 -18.28 -14.29
CA VAL A 118 -18.22 -17.94 -12.87
C VAL A 118 -17.21 -16.83 -12.67
N GLN A 119 -17.67 -15.70 -12.14
CA GLN A 119 -16.84 -14.53 -11.88
C GLN A 119 -16.62 -14.38 -10.37
N THR A 120 -15.36 -14.20 -9.95
CA THR A 120 -15.00 -13.96 -8.55
C THR A 120 -14.09 -12.75 -8.39
N TRP A 121 -14.26 -12.04 -7.29
CA TRP A 121 -13.30 -11.05 -6.78
C TRP A 121 -12.74 -11.58 -5.48
N ASP A 122 -11.46 -11.88 -5.47
CA ASP A 122 -10.79 -12.52 -4.36
C ASP A 122 -9.62 -11.67 -3.86
N LEU A 123 -9.37 -11.69 -2.56
CA LEU A 123 -8.11 -11.28 -1.95
C LEU A 123 -7.20 -12.50 -1.84
N ILE A 124 -6.07 -12.44 -2.52
CA ILE A 124 -5.00 -13.43 -2.36
C ILE A 124 -4.05 -12.90 -1.28
N LYS A 125 -3.87 -13.68 -0.22
CA LYS A 125 -3.08 -13.29 0.95
C LYS A 125 -1.97 -14.29 1.23
N GLY A 126 -0.87 -13.80 1.81
CA GLY A 126 0.22 -14.62 2.33
C GLY A 126 1.48 -13.81 2.54
N VAL A 127 2.50 -14.42 3.14
CA VAL A 127 3.83 -13.82 3.30
C VAL A 127 4.85 -14.73 2.66
N HIS A 128 5.64 -14.21 1.73
CA HIS A 128 6.63 -15.03 1.04
C HIS A 128 7.72 -15.47 2.00
N LYS A 129 7.87 -16.80 2.18
CA LYS A 129 8.70 -17.46 3.20
C LYS A 129 10.15 -16.97 3.22
N THR A 130 10.70 -16.67 2.04
CA THR A 130 12.11 -16.30 1.92
C THR A 130 12.33 -14.79 2.04
N THR A 131 11.48 -13.98 1.42
CA THR A 131 11.72 -12.53 1.28
C THR A 131 10.93 -11.69 2.28
N GLY A 132 9.94 -12.27 2.96
CA GLY A 132 9.04 -11.55 3.88
C GLY A 132 8.05 -10.61 3.17
N VAL A 133 8.07 -10.54 1.83
CA VAL A 133 7.13 -9.71 1.07
C VAL A 133 5.71 -10.22 1.27
N LYS A 134 4.84 -9.33 1.74
CA LYS A 134 3.42 -9.63 1.96
C LYS A 134 2.65 -9.53 0.65
N ILE A 135 1.88 -10.57 0.36
CA ILE A 135 0.82 -10.56 -0.64
C ILE A 135 -0.49 -10.24 0.09
N ASP A 136 -1.14 -9.18 -0.33
CA ASP A 136 -2.49 -8.78 0.09
C ASP A 136 -3.09 -8.00 -1.09
N ALA A 137 -3.52 -8.75 -2.10
CA ALA A 137 -3.85 -8.20 -3.40
C ALA A 137 -5.16 -8.76 -3.94
N ALA A 138 -6.00 -7.86 -4.45
CA ALA A 138 -7.20 -8.24 -5.17
C ALA A 138 -6.84 -8.96 -6.48
N SER A 139 -7.64 -9.97 -6.81
CA SER A 139 -7.61 -10.68 -8.07
C SER A 139 -9.03 -10.86 -8.57
N HIS A 140 -9.25 -10.50 -9.83
CA HIS A 140 -10.49 -10.77 -10.53
C HIS A 140 -10.30 -12.03 -11.37
N ARG A 141 -11.17 -13.02 -11.22
CA ARG A 141 -11.05 -14.32 -11.88
C ARG A 141 -12.34 -14.70 -12.57
N LEU A 142 -12.23 -15.15 -13.81
CA LEU A 142 -13.32 -15.62 -14.64
C LEU A 142 -13.06 -17.07 -15.01
N TYR A 143 -13.93 -17.96 -14.58
CA TYR A 143 -13.88 -19.39 -14.88
C TYR A 143 -14.97 -19.73 -15.89
N THR A 144 -14.70 -20.65 -16.81
CA THR A 144 -15.77 -21.31 -17.59
C THR A 144 -15.91 -22.75 -17.15
N VAL A 145 -17.15 -23.17 -16.90
CA VAL A 145 -17.51 -24.52 -16.47
C VAL A 145 -18.39 -25.17 -17.54
N ASN A 146 -18.03 -26.37 -17.95
CA ASN A 146 -18.79 -27.16 -18.92
C ASN A 146 -19.89 -28.01 -18.25
N LYS A 147 -20.66 -28.74 -19.05
CA LYS A 147 -21.76 -29.61 -18.58
C LYS A 147 -21.31 -30.83 -17.77
N ASP A 148 -20.03 -31.17 -17.82
CA ASP A 148 -19.42 -32.27 -17.04
C ASP A 148 -18.83 -31.76 -15.71
N ASP A 149 -19.22 -30.55 -15.30
CA ASP A 149 -18.74 -29.86 -14.10
C ASP A 149 -17.21 -29.71 -14.06
N LYS A 150 -16.60 -29.51 -15.23
CA LYS A 150 -15.17 -29.21 -15.38
C LYS A 150 -14.93 -27.76 -15.74
N ILE A 151 -13.96 -27.15 -15.06
CA ILE A 151 -13.41 -25.85 -15.43
C ILE A 151 -12.56 -26.04 -16.69
N THR A 152 -12.93 -25.36 -17.76
CA THR A 152 -12.25 -25.42 -19.06
C THR A 152 -11.33 -24.22 -19.30
N MET A 153 -11.61 -23.08 -18.68
CA MET A 153 -10.79 -21.89 -18.81
C MET A 153 -10.78 -21.09 -17.52
N LEU A 154 -9.66 -20.42 -17.28
CA LEU A 154 -9.51 -19.36 -16.29
C LEU A 154 -8.90 -18.12 -16.95
N ILE A 155 -9.53 -16.97 -16.82
CA ILE A 155 -8.91 -15.67 -17.10
C ILE A 155 -8.74 -14.94 -15.77
N TYR A 156 -7.51 -14.60 -15.40
CA TYR A 156 -7.24 -13.91 -14.15
C TYR A 156 -6.59 -12.56 -14.38
N TYR A 157 -6.98 -11.58 -13.57
CA TYR A 157 -6.35 -10.28 -13.42
C TYR A 157 -5.80 -10.20 -12.00
N LYS A 158 -4.54 -9.80 -11.84
CA LYS A 158 -3.86 -9.76 -10.55
C LYS A 158 -2.88 -8.60 -10.50
N ASN A 159 -2.51 -8.17 -9.29
CA ASN A 159 -1.40 -7.24 -9.10
C ASN A 159 -0.05 -7.97 -9.34
N GLY A 160 0.61 -7.65 -10.45
CA GLY A 160 1.93 -8.19 -10.79
C GLY A 160 3.06 -7.61 -9.95
N GLU A 161 2.92 -6.37 -9.47
CA GLU A 161 3.98 -5.63 -8.75
C GLU A 161 4.44 -6.35 -7.49
N VAL A 162 3.51 -7.00 -6.77
CA VAL A 162 3.84 -7.77 -5.57
C VAL A 162 4.76 -8.96 -5.90
N ILE A 163 4.54 -9.61 -7.04
CA ILE A 163 5.41 -10.72 -7.48
C ILE A 163 6.76 -10.17 -7.97
N ASP A 164 6.77 -8.99 -8.57
CA ASP A 164 8.00 -8.31 -8.99
C ASP A 164 8.85 -7.91 -7.79
N GLU A 165 8.22 -7.47 -6.70
CA GLU A 165 8.89 -7.17 -5.42
C GLU A 165 9.50 -8.42 -4.79
N ILE A 166 8.77 -9.55 -4.77
CA ILE A 166 9.33 -10.85 -4.34
C ILE A 166 10.59 -11.19 -5.14
N ARG A 167 10.53 -11.08 -6.47
CA ARG A 167 11.69 -11.42 -7.33
C ARG A 167 12.87 -10.46 -7.07
N SER A 168 12.60 -9.17 -6.92
CA SER A 168 13.62 -8.15 -6.68
C SER A 168 14.31 -8.32 -5.32
N SER A 169 13.60 -8.86 -4.34
CA SER A 169 14.11 -9.12 -2.98
C SER A 169 15.11 -10.29 -2.90
N PHE A 170 15.36 -11.01 -3.99
CA PHE A 170 16.42 -12.03 -4.05
C PHE A 170 17.79 -11.47 -4.44
N SER A 171 17.88 -10.16 -4.64
CA SER A 171 19.13 -9.49 -5.02
C SER A 171 19.39 -8.28 -4.15
N ASP A 172 20.65 -8.07 -3.80
CA ASP A 172 21.08 -6.85 -3.14
C ASP A 172 20.94 -5.66 -4.08
N ARG A 173 20.34 -4.57 -3.58
CA ARG A 173 20.27 -3.28 -4.25
C ARG A 173 20.75 -2.18 -3.32
N LYS A 174 21.61 -1.30 -3.83
CA LYS A 174 21.97 -0.05 -3.14
C LYS A 174 20.93 1.03 -3.47
N ASN A 175 20.66 1.91 -2.51
CA ASN A 175 19.79 3.07 -2.70
C ASN A 175 20.48 4.31 -2.12
N GLY A 176 21.50 4.80 -2.82
CA GLY A 176 22.21 6.01 -2.44
C GLY A 176 23.42 5.83 -1.54
N THR A 177 23.84 6.93 -0.92
CA THR A 177 25.10 7.05 -0.17
C THR A 177 24.85 7.57 1.24
N ILE A 178 25.56 7.02 2.22
CA ILE A 178 25.53 7.46 3.62
C ILE A 178 26.83 8.19 3.94
N TYR A 179 26.73 9.36 4.55
CA TYR A 179 27.85 10.20 4.98
C TYR A 179 27.81 10.37 6.50
N ASN A 180 28.96 10.25 7.16
CA ASN A 180 29.14 10.58 8.57
C ASN A 180 29.72 12.00 8.80
N HIS A 181 30.18 12.66 7.74
CA HIS A 181 30.64 14.05 7.72
C HIS A 181 30.12 14.73 6.46
N HIS A 182 29.28 15.76 6.63
CA HIS A 182 28.67 16.51 5.55
C HIS A 182 28.18 17.87 6.06
N ASP A 183 28.03 18.86 5.18
CA ASP A 183 27.56 20.20 5.59
C ASP A 183 26.13 20.20 6.14
N PHE A 184 25.27 19.31 5.65
CA PHE A 184 23.93 19.13 6.22
C PHE A 184 23.96 18.62 7.66
N ILE A 185 24.90 17.73 7.99
CA ILE A 185 25.15 17.30 9.37
C ILE A 185 25.61 18.48 10.23
N ASN A 186 26.51 19.31 9.68
CA ASN A 186 26.97 20.53 10.36
C ASN A 186 25.81 21.51 10.60
N THR A 187 24.88 21.65 9.65
CA THR A 187 23.66 22.46 9.80
C THR A 187 22.79 21.95 10.93
N THR A 188 22.48 20.64 10.96
CA THR A 188 21.69 20.04 12.06
C THR A 188 22.34 20.29 13.42
N ARG A 189 23.66 20.05 13.55
CA ARG A 189 24.39 20.33 14.81
C ARG A 189 24.31 21.80 15.22
N LYS A 190 24.56 22.72 14.28
CA LYS A 190 24.49 24.17 14.54
C LYS A 190 23.09 24.60 14.98
N MET A 191 22.05 24.02 14.39
CA MET A 191 20.66 24.28 14.77
C MET A 191 20.37 23.80 16.20
N MET A 192 20.75 22.56 16.54
CA MET A 192 20.53 22.01 17.88
C MET A 192 21.28 22.79 18.97
N TYR A 193 22.53 23.18 18.72
CA TYR A 193 23.27 23.99 19.68
C TYR A 193 22.81 25.46 19.72
N ALA A 194 22.21 25.99 18.64
CA ALA A 194 21.51 27.27 18.70
C ALA A 194 20.26 27.19 19.61
N LEU A 195 19.50 26.09 19.52
CA LEU A 195 18.36 25.81 20.40
C LEU A 195 18.80 25.72 21.88
N GLU A 196 19.88 25.00 22.18
CA GLU A 196 20.46 24.93 23.52
C GLU A 196 20.79 26.33 24.08
N ASN A 197 21.34 27.20 23.23
CA ASN A 197 21.68 28.58 23.56
C ASN A 197 20.48 29.55 23.45
N LYS A 198 19.28 29.05 23.21
CA LYS A 198 18.02 29.82 23.08
C LYS A 198 18.06 30.88 21.96
N ASP A 199 18.93 30.70 20.96
CA ASP A 199 19.06 31.56 19.78
C ASP A 199 18.05 31.13 18.70
N MET A 200 16.77 31.43 18.96
CA MET A 200 15.66 30.95 18.14
C MET A 200 15.66 31.55 16.73
N ASP A 201 16.13 32.79 16.56
CA ASP A 201 16.27 33.41 15.24
C ASP A 201 17.24 32.60 14.37
N LYS A 202 18.34 32.14 14.96
CA LYS A 202 19.29 31.26 14.27
C LYS A 202 18.73 29.87 14.02
N VAL A 203 18.00 29.28 14.98
CA VAL A 203 17.30 27.99 14.78
C VAL A 203 16.39 28.08 13.56
N TYR A 204 15.46 29.04 13.53
CA TYR A 204 14.51 29.20 12.43
C TYR A 204 15.20 29.59 11.11
N GLY A 205 16.36 30.26 11.19
CA GLY A 205 17.17 30.60 10.03
C GLY A 205 17.73 29.41 9.25
N PHE A 206 17.77 28.20 9.83
CA PHE A 206 18.18 26.98 9.12
C PHE A 206 17.06 26.34 8.29
N TYR A 207 15.81 26.73 8.53
CA TYR A 207 14.65 26.21 7.80
C TYR A 207 14.38 26.99 6.53
N ASP A 208 13.78 26.30 5.56
CA ASP A 208 13.07 26.94 4.46
C ASP A 208 11.79 27.61 5.01
N LYS A 209 11.37 28.73 4.40
CA LYS A 209 10.16 29.45 4.82
C LYS A 209 8.89 28.56 4.74
N ASP A 210 8.89 27.61 3.81
CA ASP A 210 7.78 26.69 3.55
C ASP A 210 8.02 25.33 4.23
N ALA A 211 8.94 25.25 5.19
CA ALA A 211 9.23 24.02 5.91
C ALA A 211 7.98 23.42 6.58
N ARG A 212 7.98 22.09 6.70
CA ARG A 212 6.90 21.30 7.30
C ARG A 212 7.39 20.47 8.47
N PHE A 213 6.61 20.44 9.54
CA PHE A 213 6.97 19.78 10.79
C PHE A 213 5.96 18.68 11.09
N VAL A 214 6.45 17.49 11.43
CA VAL A 214 5.62 16.33 11.76
C VAL A 214 6.03 15.79 13.13
N ASP A 215 5.05 15.72 14.03
CA ASP A 215 5.19 15.00 15.29
C ASP A 215 4.77 13.54 15.09
N SER A 216 5.69 12.60 15.33
CA SER A 216 5.42 11.16 15.22
C SER A 216 4.36 10.65 16.21
N SER A 217 4.08 11.40 17.27
CA SER A 217 3.02 11.09 18.23
C SER A 217 1.63 11.56 17.79
N SER A 218 1.54 12.34 16.70
CA SER A 218 0.28 12.72 16.07
C SER A 218 -0.36 11.51 15.39
N PRO A 219 -1.59 11.09 15.78
CA PRO A 219 -2.24 9.90 15.21
C PRO A 219 -2.43 9.95 13.69
N GLU A 220 -2.53 11.15 13.13
CA GLU A 220 -2.77 11.37 11.71
C GLU A 220 -1.51 11.82 10.95
N PHE A 221 -0.35 11.94 11.63
CA PHE A 221 0.89 12.45 11.05
C PHE A 221 0.71 13.79 10.30
N LYS A 222 -0.24 14.61 10.77
CA LYS A 222 -0.53 15.92 10.17
C LYS A 222 0.70 16.83 10.30
N SER A 223 1.14 17.37 9.18
CA SER A 223 2.20 18.36 9.14
C SER A 223 1.70 19.75 9.50
N ILE A 224 2.51 20.53 10.19
CA ILE A 224 2.26 21.96 10.46
C ILE A 224 3.33 22.83 9.78
N SER A 225 3.03 24.12 9.65
CA SER A 225 3.94 25.13 9.11
C SER A 225 4.99 25.58 10.13
N LEU A 226 6.05 26.23 9.64
CA LEU A 226 7.07 26.86 10.49
C LEU A 226 6.47 27.88 11.48
N GLU A 227 5.44 28.64 11.08
CA GLU A 227 4.79 29.61 11.97
C GLU A 227 4.01 28.94 13.10
N GLU A 228 3.36 27.81 12.83
CA GLU A 228 2.70 27.01 13.86
C GLU A 228 3.71 26.35 14.80
N GLN A 229 4.84 25.84 14.25
CA GLN A 229 5.92 25.28 15.05
C GLN A 229 6.50 26.31 16.03
N LYS A 230 6.73 27.55 15.58
CA LYS A 230 7.18 28.66 16.45
C LYS A 230 6.27 28.89 17.65
N VAL A 231 4.95 28.72 17.48
CA VAL A 231 3.98 28.85 18.58
C VAL A 231 4.17 27.72 19.60
N ILE A 232 4.36 26.49 19.12
CA ILE A 232 4.62 25.31 19.98
C ILE A 232 5.94 25.47 20.72
N ASP A 233 7.01 25.84 20.03
CA ASP A 233 8.34 26.05 20.63
C ASP A 233 8.27 27.09 21.74
N LYS A 234 7.52 28.18 21.52
CA LYS A 234 7.30 29.21 22.54
C LYS A 234 6.56 28.65 23.77
N GLN A 235 5.58 27.77 23.58
CA GLN A 235 4.87 27.13 24.70
C GLN A 235 5.81 26.21 25.51
N ILE A 236 6.64 25.43 24.82
CA ILE A 236 7.66 24.58 25.46
C ILE A 236 8.64 25.45 26.25
N MET A 237 9.19 26.50 25.63
CA MET A 237 10.15 27.40 26.26
C MET A 237 9.56 28.26 27.39
N ASN A 238 8.24 28.45 27.44
CA ASN A 238 7.57 29.06 28.58
C ASN A 238 7.46 28.10 29.77
N THR A 239 7.40 26.79 29.50
CA THR A 239 7.18 25.74 30.51
C THR A 239 8.51 25.17 31.04
N PHE A 240 9.52 25.08 30.19
CA PHE A 240 10.79 24.45 30.48
C PHE A 240 11.97 25.39 30.18
N ASP A 241 13.06 25.22 30.93
CA ASP A 241 14.37 25.70 30.56
C ASP A 241 15.18 24.56 29.95
N ILE A 242 15.89 24.82 28.85
CA ILE A 242 16.87 23.88 28.30
C ILE A 242 18.15 23.99 29.13
N ALA A 243 18.57 22.88 29.74
CA ALA A 243 19.79 22.77 30.52
C ALA A 243 20.98 22.36 29.66
N SER A 244 20.81 21.34 28.83
CA SER A 244 21.77 20.96 27.79
C SER A 244 21.10 20.17 26.66
N ILE A 245 21.79 20.06 25.54
CA ILE A 245 21.42 19.17 24.44
C ILE A 245 22.62 18.27 24.13
N ASP A 246 22.50 16.98 24.45
CA ASP A 246 23.58 16.02 24.26
C ASP A 246 23.36 15.23 22.97
N MET A 247 24.35 15.22 22.09
CA MET A 247 24.36 14.40 20.88
C MET A 247 24.54 12.92 21.24
N VAL A 248 23.66 12.05 20.75
CA VAL A 248 23.76 10.60 20.97
C VAL A 248 24.27 9.94 19.69
N GLY A 249 25.51 9.43 19.74
CA GLY A 249 26.20 8.96 18.54
C GLY A 249 26.57 10.09 17.59
N TYR A 250 26.62 9.82 16.29
CA TYR A 250 26.82 10.84 15.26
C TYR A 250 25.62 10.86 14.30
N PRO A 251 25.20 12.03 13.80
CA PRO A 251 24.19 12.10 12.75
C PRO A 251 24.69 11.46 11.45
N ASP A 252 23.81 10.75 10.77
CA ASP A 252 24.04 10.21 9.43
C ASP A 252 23.28 11.05 8.40
N TYR A 253 23.93 11.38 7.31
CA TYR A 253 23.30 11.97 6.14
C TYR A 253 23.11 10.90 5.06
N LEU A 254 21.86 10.63 4.72
CA LEU A 254 21.43 9.69 3.69
C LEU A 254 21.06 10.48 2.44
N HIS A 255 21.84 10.32 1.37
CA HIS A 255 21.48 10.77 0.03
C HIS A 255 20.88 9.60 -0.73
N TYR A 256 19.56 9.56 -0.87
CA TYR A 256 18.87 8.49 -1.59
C TYR A 256 18.90 8.73 -3.10
N GLU A 257 19.22 7.70 -3.87
CA GLU A 257 19.12 7.73 -5.34
C GLU A 257 17.66 7.81 -5.80
N MET A 258 16.78 7.02 -5.17
CA MET A 258 15.35 7.10 -5.45
C MET A 258 14.78 8.42 -4.93
N GLY A 259 14.32 9.26 -5.85
CA GLY A 259 13.71 10.55 -5.52
C GLY A 259 14.70 11.66 -5.15
N ASP A 260 16.01 11.43 -5.28
CA ASP A 260 17.07 12.42 -4.96
C ASP A 260 16.89 13.07 -3.57
N ALA A 261 16.52 12.25 -2.58
CA ALA A 261 16.17 12.75 -1.26
C ALA A 261 17.42 12.93 -0.38
N HIS A 262 17.51 14.07 0.30
CA HIS A 262 18.61 14.43 1.18
C HIS A 262 18.15 14.47 2.63
N VAL A 263 18.52 13.47 3.44
CA VAL A 263 17.96 13.32 4.80
C VAL A 263 19.08 13.19 5.84
N VAL A 264 19.07 14.05 6.86
CA VAL A 264 19.89 13.84 8.06
C VAL A 264 19.06 13.14 9.13
N GLN A 265 19.57 12.02 9.64
CA GLN A 265 19.05 11.32 10.81
C GLN A 265 19.95 11.62 12.01
N SER A 266 19.36 12.02 13.13
CA SER A 266 20.13 12.38 14.32
C SER A 266 19.41 12.06 15.61
N TRP A 267 20.17 11.70 16.65
CA TRP A 267 19.66 11.39 17.99
C TRP A 267 20.21 12.39 19.01
N TRP A 268 19.33 12.85 19.89
CA TRP A 268 19.65 13.84 20.91
C TRP A 268 18.96 13.51 22.23
N ASN A 269 19.62 13.85 23.33
CA ASN A 269 18.98 13.96 24.64
C ASN A 269 18.82 15.44 24.97
N ILE A 270 17.59 15.93 24.96
CA ILE A 270 17.27 17.30 25.38
C ILE A 270 17.00 17.27 26.88
N ASN A 271 17.89 17.86 27.67
CA ASN A 271 17.75 17.93 29.12
C ASN A 271 17.03 19.22 29.49
N LEU A 272 15.86 19.08 30.08
CA LEU A 272 14.94 20.15 30.42
C LEU A 272 14.80 20.29 31.95
N VAL A 273 14.54 21.51 32.40
CA VAL A 273 14.13 21.82 33.78
C VAL A 273 12.77 22.48 33.73
N ARG A 274 11.75 21.84 34.30
CA ARG A 274 10.40 22.41 34.37
C ARG A 274 10.37 23.60 35.31
N LYS A 275 9.82 24.73 34.86
CA LYS A 275 9.92 25.98 35.61
C LYS A 275 9.10 26.00 36.90
N SER A 276 7.95 25.33 36.92
CA SER A 276 6.98 25.34 38.01
C SER A 276 7.48 24.62 39.28
N ASP A 277 8.14 23.47 39.12
CA ASP A 277 8.54 22.59 40.22
C ASP A 277 10.03 22.22 40.20
N LYS A 278 10.80 22.74 39.24
CA LYS A 278 12.24 22.47 39.05
C LYS A 278 12.56 21.00 38.75
N LYS A 279 11.58 20.21 38.32
CA LYS A 279 11.80 18.83 37.90
C LYS A 279 12.71 18.78 36.67
N THR A 280 13.75 17.96 36.73
CA THR A 280 14.64 17.65 35.61
C THR A 280 14.04 16.52 34.77
N ILE A 281 14.03 16.69 33.45
CA ILE A 281 13.46 15.75 32.49
C ILE A 281 14.45 15.60 31.33
N THR A 282 14.78 14.38 30.93
CA THR A 282 15.50 14.13 29.68
C THR A 282 14.52 13.65 28.64
N VAL A 283 14.51 14.28 27.47
CA VAL A 283 13.71 13.86 26.32
C VAL A 283 14.66 13.30 25.25
N PRO A 284 14.77 11.97 25.14
CA PRO A 284 15.39 11.34 23.99
C PRO A 284 14.55 11.61 22.75
N ILE A 285 15.17 12.14 21.71
CA ILE A 285 14.51 12.51 20.47
C ILE A 285 15.35 12.08 19.27
N HIS A 286 14.69 11.51 18.27
CA HIS A 286 15.25 11.25 16.95
C HIS A 286 14.63 12.20 15.94
N TYR A 287 15.46 12.88 15.17
CA TYR A 287 15.02 13.75 14.09
C TYR A 287 15.37 13.17 12.74
N GLN A 288 14.42 13.27 11.81
CA GLN A 288 14.68 13.16 10.38
C GLN A 288 14.46 14.53 9.74
N MET A 289 15.52 15.09 9.15
CA MET A 289 15.48 16.41 8.51
C MET A 289 15.78 16.29 7.03
N TYR A 290 14.86 16.74 6.19
CA TYR A 290 15.04 16.81 4.75
C TYR A 290 15.65 18.14 4.35
N PHE A 291 16.59 18.12 3.41
CA PHE A 291 17.29 19.30 2.92
C PHE A 291 16.96 19.58 1.46
N ASN A 292 16.85 20.85 1.12
CA ASN A 292 16.92 21.28 -0.28
C ASN A 292 18.37 21.52 -0.72
N LYS A 293 18.56 21.84 -2.01
CA LYS A 293 19.88 22.07 -2.62
C LYS A 293 20.59 23.31 -2.07
N ASP A 294 19.86 24.24 -1.46
CA ASP A 294 20.41 25.43 -0.81
C ASP A 294 20.87 25.16 0.64
N GLY A 295 20.73 23.91 1.11
CA GLY A 295 21.11 23.49 2.46
C GLY A 295 20.15 23.97 3.54
N LYS A 296 18.91 24.32 3.19
CA LYS A 296 17.82 24.61 4.12
C LYS A 296 17.02 23.36 4.43
N ILE A 297 16.55 23.26 5.67
CA ILE A 297 15.68 22.19 6.13
C ILE A 297 14.26 22.46 5.60
N THR A 298 13.72 21.55 4.80
CA THR A 298 12.37 21.64 4.21
C THR A 298 11.34 20.79 4.96
N GLN A 299 11.78 19.77 5.68
CA GLN A 299 10.90 18.98 6.53
C GLN A 299 11.66 18.50 7.77
N GLU A 300 10.99 18.51 8.92
CA GLU A 300 11.44 17.89 10.15
C GLU A 300 10.38 16.90 10.64
N THR A 301 10.79 15.67 10.93
CA THR A 301 9.97 14.72 11.68
C THR A 301 10.63 14.42 13.02
N ALA A 302 9.90 14.63 14.11
CA ALA A 302 10.34 14.42 15.48
C ALA A 302 9.78 13.10 16.05
N TYR A 303 10.68 12.21 16.46
CA TYR A 303 10.38 10.94 17.11
C TYR A 303 10.75 10.99 18.59
N TYR A 304 9.75 11.11 19.45
CA TYR A 304 9.92 11.22 20.90
C TYR A 304 8.67 10.76 21.65
N ASN A 305 8.77 10.61 22.97
CA ASN A 305 7.62 10.31 23.83
C ASN A 305 7.06 11.62 24.43
N PRO A 306 5.89 12.11 23.98
CA PRO A 306 5.34 13.38 24.45
C PRO A 306 4.92 13.33 25.92
N LYS A 307 4.65 12.15 26.49
CA LYS A 307 4.27 12.00 27.92
C LYS A 307 5.37 12.43 28.88
N LEU A 308 6.62 12.56 28.40
CA LEU A 308 7.71 13.08 29.22
C LEU A 308 7.55 14.58 29.52
N LEU A 309 6.74 15.30 28.74
CA LEU A 309 6.50 16.74 28.87
C LEU A 309 5.26 17.11 29.69
N GLU A 310 4.55 16.12 30.25
CA GLU A 310 3.38 16.31 31.13
C GLU A 310 3.76 16.67 32.59
#